data_AF-A0A3S1RN98-F1
#
_entry.id   AF-A0A3S1RN98-F1
#
_cell.length_a   1.000
_cell.length_b   1.000
_cell.length_c   1.000
_cell.angle_alpha   90.00
_cell.angle_beta   90.00
_cell.angle_gamma   90.00
#
_symmetry.space_group_name_H-M   'P 1'
#
loop_
_entity.id
_entity.type
_entity.pdbx_description
1 polymer ?
#
loop_
_entity_poly.entity_id
_entity_poly.type
_entity_poly.pdbx_seq_one_letter_code
_entity_poly.pdbx_strand_id
1 'polypeptide(L)' 'MSRIGKKPVSLPQGVTATVNGQTVTAKGPKGELKFVVNDEVLVKMEGSEIAVQPRDQTKTARSKWGMSRTQIVN' A
#
# COMPACT_ATOMS: atom_id res chain seq x y z
N MET A 1 6.51 15.67 -7.24
CA MET A 1 5.94 15.32 -5.90
C MET A 1 4.72 14.46 -6.12
N SER A 2 4.76 13.18 -5.72
CA SER A 2 3.61 12.29 -5.87
C SER A 2 2.52 12.72 -4.88
N ARG A 3 1.48 13.40 -5.37
CA ARG A 3 0.32 13.80 -4.55
C ARG A 3 -0.60 12.62 -4.23
N ILE A 4 -0.45 11.54 -5.00
CA ILE A 4 -1.31 10.36 -5.00
C ILE A 4 -1.03 9.44 -3.80
N GLY A 5 0.24 9.27 -3.43
CA GLY A 5 0.59 8.45 -2.26
C GLY A 5 0.18 9.07 -0.91
N LYS A 6 -0.07 10.39 -0.88
CA LYS A 6 -0.47 11.11 0.34
C LYS A 6 -1.89 10.76 0.80
N LYS A 7 -2.69 10.20 -0.11
CA LYS A 7 -4.05 9.77 0.19
C LYS A 7 -4.01 8.32 0.67
N PRO A 8 -4.57 8.02 1.86
CA PRO A 8 -4.75 6.64 2.29
C PRO A 8 -5.63 5.89 1.29
N VAL A 9 -5.44 4.58 1.22
CA VAL A 9 -6.24 3.68 0.40
C VAL A 9 -7.31 3.06 1.28
N SER A 10 -8.55 3.53 1.15
CA SER A 10 -9.67 2.90 1.84
C SER A 10 -10.00 1.56 1.16
N LEU A 11 -10.15 0.50 1.95
CA LEU A 11 -10.50 -0.81 1.46
C LEU A 11 -12.01 -0.87 1.14
N PRO A 12 -12.40 -1.39 -0.03
CA PRO A 12 -13.81 -1.59 -0.33
C PRO A 12 -14.42 -2.69 0.56
N GLN A 13 -15.72 -2.59 0.85
CA GLN A 13 -16.42 -3.56 1.69
C GLN A 13 -16.30 -4.98 1.11
N GLY A 14 -15.86 -5.92 1.95
CA GLY A 14 -15.62 -7.31 1.55
C GLY A 14 -14.18 -7.62 1.13
N VAL A 15 -13.25 -6.64 1.20
CA VAL A 15 -11.82 -6.88 1.03
C VAL A 15 -11.10 -6.74 2.37
N THR A 16 -10.40 -7.79 2.79
CA THR A 16 -9.56 -7.81 3.98
C THR A 16 -8.10 -7.70 3.56
N ALA A 17 -7.45 -6.60 3.90
CA ALA A 17 -6.00 -6.52 3.78
C ALA A 17 -5.30 -7.01 5.04
N THR A 18 -4.05 -7.43 4.91
CA THR A 18 -3.18 -7.78 6.01
C THR A 18 -1.80 -7.28 5.66
N VAL A 19 -1.21 -6.48 6.54
CA VAL A 19 0.14 -5.95 6.35
C VAL A 19 1.07 -6.68 7.31
N ASN A 20 1.97 -7.48 6.75
CA ASN A 20 2.95 -8.26 7.50
C ASN A 20 4.35 -7.73 7.18
N GLY A 21 4.75 -6.69 7.92
CA GLY A 21 5.95 -5.91 7.66
C GLY A 21 5.90 -5.23 6.28
N GLN A 22 6.52 -5.85 5.29
CA GLN A 22 6.56 -5.37 3.90
C GLN A 22 5.60 -6.11 2.96
N THR A 23 5.06 -7.24 3.40
CA THR A 23 4.12 -8.01 2.57
C THR A 23 2.71 -7.54 2.85
N VAL A 24 2.04 -7.04 1.81
CA VAL A 24 0.61 -6.69 1.85
C VAL A 24 -0.15 -7.82 1.18
N THR A 25 -1.03 -8.47 1.93
CA THR A 25 -1.93 -9.50 1.41
C THR A 25 -3.35 -8.94 1.41
N ALA A 26 -3.99 -8.89 0.26
CA ALA A 26 -5.38 -8.48 0.12
C ALA A 26 -6.23 -9.70 -0.25
N LYS A 27 -7.19 -10.04 0.60
CA LYS A 27 -8.19 -11.08 0.35
C LYS A 27 -9.50 -10.41 -0.03
N GLY A 28 -10.02 -10.74 -1.21
CA GLY A 28 -11.29 -10.24 -1.69
C GLY A 28 -12.16 -11.36 -2.30
N PRO A 29 -13.36 -11.00 -2.79
CA PRO A 29 -14.29 -11.97 -3.36
C PRO A 29 -13.79 -12.64 -4.65
N LYS A 30 -12.75 -12.07 -5.29
CA LYS A 30 -12.13 -12.61 -6.51
C LYS A 30 -10.86 -13.45 -6.25
N GLY A 31 -10.45 -13.61 -4.99
CA GLY A 31 -9.24 -14.35 -4.62
C GLY A 31 -8.35 -13.58 -3.64
N GLU A 32 -7.16 -14.12 -3.40
CA GLU A 32 -6.11 -13.50 -2.59
C GLU A 32 -4.98 -12.97 -3.46
N LEU A 33 -4.57 -11.73 -3.20
CA LEU A 33 -3.43 -11.08 -3.84
C LEU A 33 -2.36 -10.83 -2.79
N LYS A 34 -1.13 -11.22 -3.11
CA LYS A 34 0.06 -10.92 -2.31
C LYS A 34 0.92 -9.93 -3.07
N PHE A 35 1.18 -8.78 -2.46
CA PHE A 35 2.08 -7.77 -2.96
C PHE A 35 3.23 -7.55 -1.98
N VAL A 36 4.46 -7.69 -2.44
CA VAL A 36 5.65 -7.39 -1.63
C VAL A 36 6.05 -5.95 -1.92
N VAL A 37 5.95 -5.11 -0.90
CA VAL A 37 6.35 -3.70 -0.97
C VAL A 37 7.87 -3.62 -0.79
N ASN A 38 8.49 -2.65 -1.44
CA ASN A 38 9.93 -2.40 -1.30
C ASN A 38 10.26 -1.80 0.08
N ASP A 39 11.43 -2.14 0.61
CA ASP A 39 11.98 -1.64 1.89
C ASP A 39 12.07 -0.12 2.01
N GLU A 40 12.14 0.58 0.88
CA GLU A 40 12.17 2.05 0.82
C GLU A 40 10.79 2.69 1.11
N VAL A 41 9.73 1.89 1.28
CA VAL A 41 8.35 2.34 1.51
C VAL A 41 7.76 1.58 2.69
N LEU A 42 7.30 2.33 3.70
CA LEU A 42 6.51 1.81 4.81
C LEU A 42 5.04 1.71 4.42
N VAL A 43 4.41 0.60 4.82
CA VAL A 43 2.96 0.44 4.75
C VAL A 43 2.44 0.21 6.15
N LYS A 44 1.37 0.92 6.49
CA LYS A 44 0.64 0.77 7.74
C LYS A 44 -0.83 0.54 7.42
N MET A 45 -1.43 -0.36 8.17
CA MET A 45 -2.86 -0.61 8.10
C MET A 45 -3.54 0.05 9.30
N GLU A 46 -4.45 0.97 9.05
CA GLU A 46 -5.26 1.67 10.04
C GLU A 46 -6.71 1.24 9.87
N GLY A 47 -7.08 0.15 10.53
CA GLY A 47 -8.44 -0.40 10.50
C GLY A 47 -8.85 -0.84 9.09
N SER A 48 -9.62 0.01 8.39
CA SER A 48 -10.08 -0.23 7.01
C SER A 48 -9.32 0.59 5.95
N GLU A 49 -8.26 1.29 6.34
CA GLU A 49 -7.45 2.10 5.44
C GLU A 49 -5.99 1.62 5.43
N ILE A 50 -5.35 1.68 4.26
CA ILE A 50 -3.93 1.40 4.10
C ILE A 50 -3.22 2.72 3.84
N ALA A 51 -2.41 3.14 4.80
CA ALA A 51 -1.52 4.27 4.67
C ALA A 51 -0.16 3.79 4.14
N VAL A 52 0.29 4.38 3.05
CA VAL A 52 1.62 4.11 2.49
C VAL A 52 2.46 5.36 2.72
N GLN A 53 3.68 5.22 3.23
CA GLN A 53 4.60 6.32 3.51
C GLN A 53 5.99 5.98 2.97
N PRO A 54 6.67 6.89 2.25
CA PRO A 54 8.05 6.66 1.88
C PRO A 54 8.94 6.70 3.12
N ARG A 55 9.90 5.77 3.23
CA ARG A 55 10.86 5.74 4.34
C ARG A 55 11.86 6.89 4.27
N ASP A 56 12.21 7.29 3.05
CA ASP A 56 13.13 8.38 2.76
C ASP A 56 12.54 9.38 1.76
N GLN A 57 13.08 10.61 1.77
CA GLN A 57 12.72 11.61 0.77
C GLN A 57 13.50 11.45 -0.55
N THR A 58 14.17 10.33 -0.78
CA THR A 58 14.87 10.06 -2.04
C THR A 58 13.90 9.98 -3.22
N LYS A 59 14.42 10.22 -4.43
CA LYS A 59 13.61 10.16 -5.67
C LYS A 59 13.08 8.74 -5.90
N THR A 60 13.84 7.72 -5.51
CA THR A 60 13.47 6.29 -5.60
C THR A 60 12.29 5.96 -4.69
N ALA A 61 12.40 6.29 -3.40
CA ALA A 61 11.34 6.07 -2.41
C ALA A 61 10.03 6.78 -2.81
N ARG A 62 10.12 8.03 -3.30
CA ARG A 62 8.93 8.78 -3.77
C ARG A 62 8.27 8.19 -5.02
N SER A 63 9.05 7.62 -5.95
CA SER A 63 8.51 6.94 -7.14
C SER A 63 7.84 5.61 -6.76
N LYS A 64 8.51 4.82 -5.92
CA LYS A 64 7.97 3.55 -5.40
C LYS A 64 6.73 3.74 -4.56
N TRP A 65 6.67 4.81 -3.77
CA TRP A 65 5.51 5.16 -2.96
C TRP A 65 4.22 5.31 -3.79
N GLY A 66 4.28 6.02 -4.92
CA GLY A 66 3.14 6.15 -5.83
C GLY A 66 2.76 4.82 -6.47
N MET A 67 3.75 4.04 -6.91
CA MET A 67 3.55 2.73 -7.53
C MET A 67 2.89 1.74 -6.57
N SER A 68 3.42 1.59 -5.35
CA SER A 68 2.88 0.68 -4.34
C SER A 68 1.45 1.02 -3.99
N ARG A 69 1.11 2.31 -3.84
CA ARG A 69 -0.27 2.74 -3.60
C ARG A 69 -1.19 2.37 -4.76
N THR A 70 -0.76 2.53 -6.02
CA THR A 70 -1.57 2.15 -7.18
C THR A 70 -1.76 0.64 -7.27
N GLN A 71 -0.73 -0.16 -6.95
CA GLN A 71 -0.81 -1.63 -6.92
C GLN A 71 -1.76 -2.13 -5.83
N ILE A 72 -1.89 -1.42 -4.73
CA ILE A 72 -2.83 -1.77 -3.63
C ILE A 72 -4.28 -1.38 -3.97
N VAL A 73 -4.46 -0.33 -4.78
CA VAL A 73 -5.80 0.16 -5.20
C VAL A 73 -6.41 -0.67 -6.33
N ASN A 74 -5.57 -1.21 -7.21
CA ASN A 74 -5.98 -1.89 -8.44
C ASN A 74 -6.43 -3.33 -8.17
#